data_AF-A0A7V6PRM6-F1
#
_entry.id   AF-A0A7V6PRM6-F1
#
_cell.length_a   1.000
_cell.length_b   1.000
_cell.length_c   1.000
_cell.angle_alpha   90.00
_cell.angle_beta   90.00
_cell.angle_gamma   90.00
#
_symmetry.space_group_name_H-M   'P 1'
#
loop_
_entity.id
_entity.type
_entity.pdbx_description
1 polymer ?
#
loop_
_entity_poly.entity_id
_entity_poly.type
_entity_poly.pdbx_seq_one_letter_code
_entity_poly.pdbx_strand_id
1 'polypeptide(L)'
;MRSHLSHVTSVTFCHIDESNEPLDTTDPLIRVELSELIENLSDDDRKVFILKASGYSIEEIANHMGISKTRVKQRLVRIKRKMEEYIDEI
;
A
#
# COMPACT_ATOMS: atom_id res chain seq x y z
N MET A 1 -19.32 -47.12 16.58
CA MET A 1 -20.26 -45.97 16.42
C MET A 1 -19.41 -44.75 16.10
N ARG A 2 -19.41 -44.29 14.83
CA ARG A 2 -20.01 -42.99 14.39
C ARG A 2 -19.48 -41.81 15.21
N SER A 3 -18.84 -40.75 14.70
CA SER A 3 -18.72 -40.21 13.34
C SER A 3 -17.68 -39.06 13.34
N HIS A 4 -17.05 -38.81 12.18
CA HIS A 4 -16.86 -37.52 11.47
C HIS A 4 -16.49 -36.27 12.30
N LEU A 5 -15.49 -35.43 11.95
CA LEU A 5 -15.34 -34.74 10.67
C LEU A 5 -13.92 -34.16 10.51
N SER A 6 -13.53 -34.09 9.25
CA SER A 6 -12.45 -33.35 8.58
C SER A 6 -12.17 -31.91 9.04
N HIS A 7 -10.87 -31.59 9.16
CA HIS A 7 -10.37 -30.28 8.74
C HIS A 7 -9.09 -30.44 7.91
N VAL A 8 -9.31 -30.51 6.60
CA VAL A 8 -8.31 -30.18 5.59
C VAL A 8 -8.23 -28.66 5.57
N THR A 9 -7.05 -28.10 5.80
CA THR A 9 -6.60 -26.91 5.08
C THR A 9 -5.10 -27.03 4.87
N SER A 10 -4.76 -27.64 3.74
CA SER A 10 -3.50 -27.40 3.04
C SER A 10 -3.33 -25.90 2.87
N VAL A 11 -2.41 -25.28 3.61
CA VAL A 11 -1.96 -23.93 3.28
C VAL A 11 -0.89 -24.11 2.21
N THR A 12 -1.31 -24.17 0.96
CA THR A 12 -0.43 -23.94 -0.19
C THR A 12 0.12 -22.53 -0.06
N PHE A 13 1.40 -22.44 0.28
CA PHE A 13 2.19 -21.22 0.19
C PHE A 13 2.28 -20.87 -1.29
N CYS A 14 1.37 -20.03 -1.78
CA CYS A 14 1.41 -19.56 -3.16
C CYS A 14 2.68 -18.73 -3.36
N HIS A 15 3.39 -19.08 -4.43
CA HIS A 15 4.63 -18.48 -4.89
C HIS A 15 4.55 -16.96 -4.99
N ILE A 16 5.53 -16.30 -4.37
CA ILE A 16 5.91 -14.92 -4.72
C ILE A 16 6.84 -15.09 -5.92
N ASP A 17 6.28 -14.97 -7.11
CA ASP A 17 7.07 -14.71 -8.31
C ASP A 17 6.63 -13.35 -8.89
N GLU A 18 7.51 -12.80 -9.71
CA GLU A 18 7.36 -11.58 -10.50
C GLU A 18 7.95 -10.29 -9.87
N SER A 19 9.28 -10.23 -9.97
CA SER A 19 10.02 -9.10 -10.54
C SER A 19 9.60 -7.70 -10.07
N ASN A 20 9.91 -7.36 -8.82
CA ASN A 20 10.03 -5.96 -8.43
C ASN A 20 11.51 -5.55 -8.57
N GLU A 21 11.90 -5.13 -9.77
CA GLU A 21 13.15 -4.36 -9.93
C GLU A 21 13.12 -3.25 -8.87
N PRO A 22 14.11 -3.19 -7.95
CA PRO A 22 14.14 -2.13 -6.98
C PRO A 22 14.30 -0.82 -7.75
N LEU A 23 13.24 -0.02 -7.80
CA LEU A 23 13.33 1.39 -8.18
C LEU A 23 14.52 1.96 -7.41
N ASP A 24 15.54 2.40 -8.15
CA ASP A 24 16.78 2.94 -7.60
C ASP A 24 16.48 4.27 -6.91
N THR A 25 15.98 4.18 -5.67
CA THR A 25 15.58 5.29 -4.79
C THR A 25 16.77 6.11 -4.26
N THR A 26 17.94 5.93 -4.89
CA THR A 26 19.20 6.59 -4.53
C THR A 26 19.39 7.92 -5.24
N ASP A 27 18.52 8.28 -6.21
CA ASP A 27 18.55 9.60 -6.82
C ASP A 27 18.07 10.67 -5.81
N PRO A 28 18.95 11.58 -5.36
CA PRO A 28 18.61 12.58 -4.36
C PRO A 28 17.57 13.58 -4.86
N LEU A 29 17.39 13.76 -6.17
CA LEU A 29 16.39 14.65 -6.74
C LEU A 29 14.97 14.11 -6.52
N ILE A 30 14.79 12.80 -6.73
CA ILE A 30 13.51 12.10 -6.50
C ILE A 30 13.11 12.16 -5.02
N ARG A 31 14.09 12.13 -4.09
CA ARG A 31 13.81 12.18 -2.64
C ARG A 31 13.29 13.53 -2.15
N VAL A 32 13.75 14.63 -2.73
CA VAL A 32 13.35 15.98 -2.31
C VAL A 32 11.94 16.31 -2.80
N GLU A 33 11.65 16.06 -4.08
CA GLU A 33 10.31 16.33 -4.63
C GLU A 33 9.22 15.44 -4.00
N LEU A 34 9.56 14.19 -3.67
CA LEU A 34 8.63 13.30 -2.98
C LEU A 34 8.31 13.80 -1.56
N SER A 35 9.22 14.52 -0.91
CA SER A 35 9.01 15.02 0.45
C SER A 35 7.98 16.14 0.51
N GLU A 36 8.04 17.10 -0.42
CA GLU A 36 7.06 18.20 -0.53
C GLU A 36 5.66 17.68 -0.87
N LEU A 37 5.59 16.68 -1.75
CA LEU A 37 4.33 16.01 -2.09
C LEU A 37 3.71 15.29 -0.88
N ILE A 38 4.55 14.63 -0.06
CA ILE A 38 4.12 13.95 1.17
C ILE A 38 3.64 14.95 2.23
N GLU A 39 4.24 16.14 2.32
CA GLU A 39 3.81 17.21 3.23
C GLU A 39 2.43 17.76 2.89
N ASN A 40 2.03 17.74 1.61
CA ASN A 40 0.71 18.17 1.15
C ASN A 40 -0.40 17.11 1.32
N LEU A 41 -0.07 15.92 1.84
CA LEU A 41 -1.05 14.88 2.19
C LEU A 41 -1.58 15.08 3.62
N SER A 42 -2.85 14.73 3.83
CA SER A 42 -3.39 14.62 5.19
C SER A 42 -2.64 13.52 5.97
N ASP A 43 -2.51 13.65 7.29
CA ASP A 43 -1.81 12.67 8.14
C ASP A 43 -2.23 11.22 7.88
N ASP A 44 -3.53 10.99 7.72
CA ASP A 44 -4.05 9.66 7.41
C ASP A 44 -3.66 9.19 6.00
N ASP A 45 -3.68 10.07 5.01
CA ASP A 45 -3.34 9.76 3.62
C ASP A 45 -1.83 9.50 3.48
N ARG A 46 -1.01 10.31 4.16
CA ARG A 46 0.43 10.11 4.31
C ARG A 46 0.72 8.75 4.95
N LYS A 47 0.00 8.37 6.00
CA LYS A 47 0.17 7.08 6.66
C LYS A 47 -0.19 5.91 5.74
N VAL A 48 -1.30 6.00 4.99
CA VAL A 48 -1.67 5.02 3.97
C VAL A 48 -0.58 4.91 2.89
N PHE A 49 -0.07 6.04 2.42
CA PHE A 49 0.96 6.08 1.38
C PHE A 49 2.26 5.41 1.84
N ILE A 50 2.76 5.77 3.03
CA ILE A 50 3.99 5.19 3.60
C ILE A 50 3.85 3.68 3.78
N LEU A 51 2.73 3.20 4.33
CA LEU A 51 2.50 1.76 4.51
C LEU A 51 2.43 1.04 3.17
N LYS A 52 1.76 1.63 2.18
CA LYS A 52 1.68 1.06 0.83
C LYS A 52 3.04 1.01 0.14
N ALA A 53 3.84 2.08 0.25
CA ALA A 53 5.21 2.14 -0.27
C ALA A 53 6.15 1.17 0.45
N SER A 54 5.88 0.87 1.73
CA SER A 54 6.59 -0.15 2.52
C SER A 54 6.19 -1.60 2.17
N GLY A 55 5.31 -1.80 1.18
CA GLY A 55 4.90 -3.11 0.70
C GLY A 55 3.65 -3.71 1.37
N TYR A 56 2.98 -3.00 2.29
CA TYR A 56 1.81 -3.54 2.96
C TYR A 56 0.63 -3.72 1.97
N SER A 57 -0.11 -4.81 2.16
CA SER A 57 -1.37 -5.05 1.44
C SER A 57 -2.48 -4.12 1.94
N ILE A 58 -3.53 -3.96 1.12
CA ILE A 58 -4.70 -3.16 1.50
C ILE A 58 -5.36 -3.70 2.78
N GLU A 59 -5.32 -5.01 2.99
CA GLU A 59 -5.90 -5.66 4.17
C GLU A 59 -5.10 -5.33 5.42
N GLU A 60 -3.76 -5.42 5.35
CA GLU A 60 -2.89 -5.09 6.47
C GLU A 60 -2.97 -3.61 6.82
N ILE A 61 -3.03 -2.72 5.83
CA ILE A 61 -3.23 -1.28 6.05
C ILE A 61 -4.58 -1.02 6.74
N ALA A 62 -5.64 -1.66 6.27
CA ALA A 62 -6.98 -1.56 6.86
C ALA A 62 -6.97 -1.98 8.34
N ASN A 63 -6.35 -3.13 8.64
CA ASN A 63 -6.21 -3.64 10.00
C ASN A 63 -5.35 -2.72 10.88
N HIS A 64 -4.21 -2.25 10.36
CA HIS A 64 -3.28 -1.39 11.08
C HIS A 64 -3.88 0.00 11.41
N MET A 65 -4.74 0.51 10.54
CA MET A 65 -5.40 1.81 10.73
C MET A 65 -6.79 1.70 11.38
N GLY A 66 -7.32 0.50 11.58
CA GLY A 66 -8.68 0.30 12.10
C GLY A 66 -9.77 0.85 11.18
N ILE A 67 -9.56 0.82 9.86
CA ILE A 67 -10.52 1.32 8.85
C ILE A 67 -10.87 0.23 7.83
N SER A 68 -11.95 0.42 7.07
CA SER A 68 -12.33 -0.55 6.04
C SER A 68 -11.39 -0.53 4.83
N LYS A 69 -11.23 -1.68 4.16
CA LYS A 69 -10.48 -1.83 2.90
C LYS A 69 -10.94 -0.83 1.83
N THR A 70 -12.26 -0.56 1.77
CA THR A 70 -12.85 0.45 0.86
C THR A 70 -12.31 1.85 1.16
N ARG A 71 -12.20 2.22 2.44
CA ARG A 71 -11.67 3.53 2.85
C ARG A 71 -10.19 3.68 2.50
N VAL A 72 -9.40 2.61 2.67
CA VAL A 72 -8.00 2.58 2.21
C VAL A 72 -7.90 2.82 0.70
N LYS A 73 -8.71 2.11 -0.11
CA LYS A 73 -8.74 2.29 -1.57
C LYS A 73 -9.10 3.72 -1.97
N GLN A 74 -10.12 4.31 -1.34
CA GLN A 74 -10.53 5.68 -1.60
C GLN A 74 -9.40 6.68 -1.29
N ARG A 75 -8.66 6.47 -0.19
CA ARG A 75 -7.51 7.30 0.15
C ARG A 75 -6.38 7.16 -0.89
N LEU A 76 -6.07 5.94 -1.33
CA LEU A 76 -5.08 5.71 -2.40
C LEU A 76 -5.46 6.41 -3.71
N VAL A 77 -6.74 6.42 -4.09
CA VAL A 77 -7.22 7.16 -5.28
C VAL A 77 -7.01 8.67 -5.10
N ARG A 78 -7.31 9.22 -3.92
CA ARG A 78 -7.09 10.65 -3.63
C ARG A 78 -5.61 11.02 -3.67
N ILE A 79 -4.75 10.17 -3.10
CA ILE A 79 -3.30 10.35 -3.13
C ILE A 79 -2.82 10.36 -4.58
N LYS A 80 -3.21 9.36 -5.39
CA LYS A 80 -2.84 9.30 -6.81
C LYS A 80 -3.21 10.57 -7.57
N ARG A 81 -4.43 11.08 -7.36
CA ARG A 81 -4.88 12.32 -8.01
C ARG A 81 -4.03 13.53 -7.62
N LYS A 82 -3.68 13.66 -6.33
CA LYS A 82 -2.79 14.72 -5.86
C LYS A 82 -1.38 14.60 -6.43
N MET A 83 -0.89 13.37 -6.62
CA MET A 83 0.40 13.14 -7.28
C MET A 83 0.37 13.53 -8.76
N GLU A 84 -0.70 13.18 -9.47
CA GLU A 84 -0.89 13.58 -10.87
C GLU A 84 -0.96 15.12 -11.00
N GLU A 85 -1.73 15.79 -10.15
CA GLU A 85 -1.81 17.26 -10.10
C GLU A 85 -0.43 17.91 -9.89
N TYR A 86 0.40 17.37 -9.00
CA TYR A 86 1.75 17.91 -8.75
C TYR A 86 2.73 17.65 -9.90
N ILE A 87 2.64 16.49 -10.56
CA ILE A 87 3.49 16.17 -11.72
C ILE A 87 3.13 17.04 -12.92
N ASP A 88 1.85 17.37 -13.11
CA ASP A 88 1.39 18.26 -14.18
C ASP A 88 1.80 19.73 -13.95
N GLU A 89 2.17 20.11 -12.72
CA GLU A 89 2.62 21.46 -12.35
C GLU A 89 4.14 21.69 -12.49
N ILE A 90 4.94 20.63 -12.69
CA ILE A 90 6.40 20.67 -12.89
C ILE A 90 6.74 20.71 -14.39
#